data_AF-A0A1D3CXG4-F1
#
_entry.id   AF-A0A1D3CXG4-F1
#
_cell.length_a   1.000
_cell.length_b   1.000
_cell.length_c   1.000
_cell.angle_alpha   90.00
_cell.angle_beta   90.00
_cell.angle_gamma   90.00
#
_symmetry.space_group_name_H-M   'P 1'
#
loop_
_entity.id
_entity.type
_entity.pdbx_description
1 polymer ?
#
loop_
_entity_poly.entity_id
_entity_poly.type
_entity_poly.pdbx_seq_one_letter_code
_entity_poly.pdbx_strand_id
1 'polypeptide(L)'
;MSSSGMSFEELRAAARAAGLSAAEEKFVCFDWANSAAWQEYLVNLYPTPPLNRLLKWKKKFYKAHQDPSFDVNCVKVDQVLRGEVPSASNRPSSSYCPSGSPTFMRPVGNPPSAAALRFLSPLTLLCLSAGMLKITVAAATSGKDPMASFIVTGAFMLRLYSCFGLPPVKLWPLSQLGDSLANDGFPYFQQVLQNDAMHGTLFFLLTGLMPNSLPLMASPLITGSLVLAQILREGNGLPSFITNLRFMRSFTSFLDQKRYRALQLRADLEVYYGLFFFIWSLVRMQFSLSDFILPAYLYWQLQKLRYQMCPYSQASVRRVDGLILSFTSHPACPGVVRMIYDKLMPELYVSLFRLDIADPQLLYSPSTARRYFLCRTVVIMHHHVNDANDCE
;
A
#
# COMPACT_ATOMS: atom_id res chain seq x y z
N MET A 1 12.20 -1.63 -23.23
CA MET A 1 13.10 -0.65 -23.86
C MET A 1 14.34 -1.38 -24.36
N SER A 2 14.25 -2.00 -25.54
CA SER A 2 15.39 -1.88 -26.47
C SER A 2 15.53 -0.40 -26.86
N SER A 3 16.64 -0.04 -27.48
CA SER A 3 16.70 1.22 -28.24
C SER A 3 15.69 1.21 -29.39
N SER A 4 15.51 2.38 -30.00
CA SER A 4 15.11 2.50 -31.40
C SER A 4 15.98 1.60 -32.29
N GLY A 5 15.47 1.23 -33.47
CA GLY A 5 16.16 0.35 -34.44
C GLY A 5 17.43 0.92 -35.09
N MET A 6 18.03 1.96 -34.51
CA MET A 6 19.38 2.38 -34.84
C MET A 6 20.36 1.27 -34.46
N SER A 7 21.30 0.98 -35.34
CA SER A 7 22.42 0.11 -35.07
C SER A 7 23.28 0.65 -33.92
N PHE A 8 24.06 -0.24 -33.30
CA PHE A 8 25.09 0.18 -32.34
C PHE A 8 26.16 1.09 -32.96
N GLU A 9 26.31 1.11 -34.29
CA GLU A 9 27.25 1.99 -34.97
C GLU A 9 26.68 3.39 -35.16
N GLU A 10 25.39 3.53 -35.50
CA GLU A 10 24.70 4.82 -35.56
C GLU A 10 24.58 5.48 -34.18
N LEU A 11 24.26 4.71 -33.14
CA LEU A 11 24.26 5.21 -31.75
C LEU A 11 25.66 5.68 -31.31
N ARG A 12 26.72 4.98 -31.76
CA ARG A 12 28.12 5.35 -31.49
C ARG A 12 28.53 6.61 -32.26
N ALA A 13 28.12 6.73 -33.53
CA ALA A 13 28.34 7.93 -34.34
C ALA A 13 27.63 9.15 -33.75
N ALA A 14 26.36 9.00 -33.33
CA ALA A 14 25.59 10.04 -32.66
C ALA A 14 26.22 10.44 -31.32
N ALA A 15 26.72 9.49 -30.53
CA ALA A 15 27.40 9.78 -29.28
C ALA A 15 28.67 10.61 -29.48
N ARG A 16 29.47 10.28 -30.50
CA ARG A 16 30.66 11.06 -30.90
C ARG A 16 30.29 12.45 -31.41
N ALA A 17 29.26 12.57 -32.25
CA ALA A 17 28.77 13.85 -32.77
C ALA A 17 28.28 14.80 -31.65
N ALA A 18 27.69 14.26 -30.58
CA ALA A 18 27.31 15.03 -29.40
C ALA A 18 28.50 15.43 -28.49
N GLY A 19 29.72 14.96 -28.77
CA GLY A 19 30.91 15.19 -27.97
C GLY A 19 30.78 14.59 -26.56
N LEU A 20 30.42 13.31 -26.49
CA LEU A 20 30.50 12.48 -25.28
C LEU A 20 31.90 11.90 -25.10
N SER A 21 32.27 11.57 -23.86
CA SER A 21 33.55 10.91 -23.54
C SER A 21 33.49 9.40 -23.85
N ALA A 22 34.66 8.77 -23.96
CA ALA A 22 34.76 7.34 -24.29
C ALA A 22 34.06 6.41 -23.28
N ALA A 23 33.97 6.78 -22.00
CA ALA A 23 33.22 6.00 -20.99
C ALA A 23 31.70 6.11 -21.19
N GLU A 24 31.24 7.26 -21.68
CA GLU A 24 29.82 7.51 -21.96
C GLU A 24 29.38 6.92 -23.30
N GLU A 25 30.25 6.93 -24.31
CA GLU A 25 30.08 6.20 -25.57
C GLU A 25 29.87 4.69 -25.29
N LYS A 26 30.69 4.10 -24.40
CA LYS A 26 30.51 2.72 -23.95
C LYS A 26 29.20 2.49 -23.19
N PHE A 27 28.77 3.41 -22.32
CA PHE A 27 27.49 3.32 -21.60
C PHE A 27 26.29 3.30 -22.56
N VAL A 28 26.31 4.19 -23.56
CA VAL A 28 25.28 4.26 -24.62
C VAL A 28 25.27 2.98 -25.46
N CYS A 29 26.44 2.43 -25.76
CA CYS A 29 26.60 1.17 -26.50
C CYS A 29 26.47 -0.10 -25.65
N PHE A 30 26.18 -0.04 -24.34
CA PHE A 30 26.22 -1.23 -23.49
C PHE A 30 24.99 -2.13 -23.66
N ASP A 31 25.22 -3.44 -23.72
CA ASP A 31 24.17 -4.43 -23.81
C ASP A 31 23.47 -4.66 -22.47
N TRP A 32 22.48 -3.81 -22.22
CA TRP A 32 21.59 -3.88 -21.07
C TRP A 32 20.63 -5.08 -21.07
N ALA A 33 20.50 -5.82 -22.17
CA ALA A 33 19.63 -6.99 -22.24
C ALA A 33 20.38 -8.24 -21.75
N ASN A 34 21.57 -8.48 -22.30
CA ASN A 34 22.37 -9.68 -22.06
C ASN A 34 23.23 -9.62 -20.78
N SER A 35 23.30 -8.47 -20.09
CA SER A 35 24.02 -8.36 -18.80
C SER A 35 23.26 -9.02 -17.64
N ALA A 36 23.59 -10.28 -17.34
CA ALA A 36 22.97 -11.04 -16.25
C ALA A 36 23.04 -10.34 -14.87
N ALA A 37 24.19 -9.74 -14.54
CA ALA A 37 24.40 -9.00 -13.30
C ALA A 37 23.47 -7.77 -13.16
N TRP A 38 23.10 -7.12 -14.28
CA TRP A 38 22.10 -6.04 -14.27
C TRP A 38 20.69 -6.59 -13.98
N GLN A 39 20.32 -7.74 -14.55
CA GLN A 39 19.02 -8.36 -14.30
C GLN A 39 18.87 -8.76 -12.82
N GLU A 40 19.89 -9.38 -12.24
CA GLU A 40 19.90 -9.74 -10.81
C GLU A 40 19.85 -8.50 -9.89
N TYR A 41 20.64 -7.46 -10.21
CA TYR A 41 20.59 -6.19 -9.47
C TYR A 41 19.21 -5.52 -9.54
N LEU A 42 18.54 -5.58 -10.69
CA LEU A 42 17.20 -5.00 -10.89
C LEU A 42 16.11 -5.77 -10.12
N VAL A 43 16.19 -7.10 -10.06
CA VAL A 43 15.24 -7.94 -9.31
C VAL A 43 15.37 -7.72 -7.80
N ASN A 44 16.59 -7.46 -7.30
CA ASN A 44 16.85 -7.23 -5.88
C ASN A 44 16.57 -5.79 -5.40
N LEU A 45 16.22 -4.85 -6.28
CA LEU A 45 15.80 -3.50 -5.89
C LEU A 45 14.32 -3.46 -5.47
N TYR A 46 14.06 -3.20 -4.19
CA TYR A 46 12.70 -3.02 -3.65
C TYR A 46 12.50 -1.67 -2.93
N PRO A 47 11.38 -0.96 -3.16
CA PRO A 47 10.39 -1.20 -4.22
C PRO A 47 11.02 -0.99 -5.60
N THR A 48 10.66 -1.83 -6.56
CA THR A 48 11.26 -1.81 -7.91
C THR A 48 11.05 -0.44 -8.57
N PRO A 49 12.13 0.25 -8.98
CA PRO A 49 12.04 1.65 -9.36
C PRO A 49 11.26 1.85 -10.67
N PRO A 50 10.44 2.92 -10.78
CA PRO A 50 9.67 3.18 -11.98
C PRO A 50 10.57 3.48 -13.18
N LEU A 51 10.09 3.17 -14.39
CA LEU A 51 10.87 3.23 -15.64
C LEU A 51 11.53 4.59 -15.90
N ASN A 52 10.86 5.70 -15.58
CA ASN A 52 11.42 7.06 -15.69
C ASN A 52 12.61 7.32 -14.75
N ARG A 53 12.80 6.52 -13.69
CA ARG A 53 13.98 6.52 -12.81
C ARG A 53 14.95 5.39 -13.16
N LEU A 54 14.57 4.41 -13.99
CA LEU A 54 15.41 3.25 -14.30
C LEU A 54 16.73 3.65 -14.98
N LEU A 55 16.74 4.69 -15.82
CA LEU A 55 17.99 5.20 -16.41
C LEU A 55 18.97 5.74 -15.36
N LYS A 56 18.48 6.36 -14.28
CA LYS A 56 19.30 6.78 -13.13
C LYS A 56 19.88 5.58 -12.36
N TRP A 57 19.15 4.46 -12.30
CA TRP A 57 19.65 3.20 -11.72
C TRP A 57 20.64 2.47 -12.64
N LYS A 58 20.42 2.45 -13.97
CA LYS A 58 21.38 1.98 -14.96
C LYS A 58 22.70 2.77 -14.89
N LYS A 59 22.63 4.11 -14.89
CA LYS A 59 23.79 5.00 -14.74
C LYS A 59 24.58 4.69 -13.47
N LYS A 60 23.90 4.52 -12.33
CA LYS A 60 24.53 4.08 -11.07
C LYS A 60 25.16 2.68 -11.16
N PHE A 61 24.44 1.70 -11.70
CA PHE A 61 24.91 0.33 -11.84
C PHE A 61 26.16 0.26 -12.71
N TYR A 62 26.17 0.97 -13.85
CA TYR A 62 27.31 0.98 -14.78
C TYR A 62 28.58 1.54 -14.15
N LYS A 63 28.47 2.67 -13.44
CA LYS A 63 29.62 3.25 -12.72
C LYS A 63 30.17 2.30 -11.65
N ALA A 64 29.30 1.53 -11.00
CA ALA A 64 29.70 0.61 -9.93
C ALA A 64 30.24 -0.74 -10.41
N HIS A 65 29.83 -1.24 -11.59
CA HIS A 65 30.11 -2.62 -12.02
C HIS A 65 30.74 -2.77 -13.41
N GLN A 66 30.94 -1.68 -14.17
CA GLN A 66 31.44 -1.73 -15.56
C GLN A 66 32.54 -0.69 -15.85
N ASP A 67 32.29 0.61 -15.60
CA ASP A 67 33.29 1.67 -15.83
C ASP A 67 33.22 2.75 -14.72
N PRO A 68 34.13 2.72 -13.72
CA PRO A 68 34.17 3.70 -12.64
C PRO A 68 34.38 5.16 -13.09
N SER A 69 34.88 5.40 -14.31
CA SER A 69 35.11 6.76 -14.81
C SER A 69 33.83 7.46 -15.30
N PHE A 70 32.78 6.71 -15.62
CA PHE A 70 31.50 7.21 -16.15
C PHE A 70 30.80 8.23 -15.23
N ASP A 71 30.32 9.37 -15.76
CA ASP A 71 29.51 10.32 -14.98
C ASP A 71 28.01 10.01 -15.04
N VAL A 72 27.42 9.83 -13.86
CA VAL A 72 25.97 9.61 -13.67
C VAL A 72 25.17 10.88 -14.00
N ASN A 73 25.75 12.06 -13.84
CA ASN A 73 25.04 13.33 -14.00
C ASN A 73 25.09 13.90 -15.42
N CYS A 74 25.80 13.25 -16.36
CA CYS A 74 25.89 13.75 -17.73
C CYS A 74 24.53 13.74 -18.44
N VAL A 75 24.02 14.93 -18.71
CA VAL A 75 22.73 15.15 -19.39
C VAL A 75 22.81 14.82 -20.88
N LYS A 76 23.99 14.97 -21.51
CA LYS A 76 24.20 14.57 -22.92
C LYS A 76 23.90 13.09 -23.17
N VAL A 77 24.21 12.21 -22.21
CA VAL A 77 23.87 10.78 -22.26
C VAL A 77 22.35 10.59 -22.33
N ASP A 78 21.61 11.37 -21.54
CA ASP A 78 20.14 11.27 -21.52
C ASP A 78 19.51 11.88 -22.77
N GLN A 79 20.14 12.88 -23.40
CA GLN A 79 19.74 13.46 -24.70
C GLN A 79 19.99 12.49 -25.87
N VAL A 80 21.20 11.94 -25.99
CA VAL A 80 21.56 11.00 -27.07
C VAL A 80 20.74 9.70 -26.98
N LEU A 81 20.46 9.19 -25.77
CA LEU A 81 19.58 8.03 -25.58
C LEU A 81 18.09 8.29 -25.89
N ARG A 82 17.72 9.54 -26.20
CA ARG A 82 16.39 9.93 -26.70
C ARG A 82 16.40 10.32 -28.19
N GLY A 83 17.59 10.40 -28.81
CA GLY A 83 17.74 11.00 -30.14
C GLY A 83 17.63 12.53 -30.15
N GLU A 84 17.65 13.19 -28.98
CA GLU A 84 17.61 14.66 -28.88
C GLU A 84 18.98 15.24 -29.30
N VAL A 85 19.08 15.77 -30.52
CA VAL A 85 20.29 16.42 -31.03
C VAL A 85 20.54 17.72 -30.23
N PRO A 86 21.73 17.91 -29.62
CA PRO A 86 21.92 18.95 -28.60
C PRO A 86 21.93 20.37 -29.19
N SER A 87 20.85 21.12 -28.93
CA SER A 87 20.82 22.59 -28.98
C SER A 87 20.98 23.15 -27.56
N ALA A 88 21.88 24.12 -27.36
CA ALA A 88 22.41 24.43 -26.03
C ALA A 88 21.70 25.59 -25.30
N SER A 89 21.20 25.36 -24.06
CA SER A 89 21.30 26.32 -22.93
C SER A 89 20.72 25.83 -21.57
N ASN A 90 21.36 26.27 -20.47
CA ASN A 90 20.85 26.50 -19.10
C ASN A 90 20.56 25.32 -18.10
N ARG A 91 20.25 25.71 -16.84
CA ARG A 91 20.55 25.10 -15.50
C ARG A 91 19.40 25.38 -14.48
N PRO A 92 19.41 24.99 -13.17
CA PRO A 92 20.29 24.12 -12.36
C PRO A 92 19.49 22.91 -11.72
N SER A 93 19.42 22.48 -10.44
CA SER A 93 20.01 22.84 -9.11
C SER A 93 19.84 21.77 -7.98
N SER A 94 20.56 21.96 -6.86
CA SER A 94 20.31 21.58 -5.43
C SER A 94 19.94 20.14 -4.94
N SER A 95 20.93 19.49 -4.29
CA SER A 95 20.91 18.81 -2.96
C SER A 95 20.04 17.52 -2.71
N TYR A 96 20.05 16.78 -1.56
CA TYR A 96 20.84 16.75 -0.29
C TYR A 96 20.87 15.33 0.38
N CYS A 97 21.34 15.21 1.65
CA CYS A 97 21.50 14.02 2.54
C CYS A 97 21.20 14.43 4.02
N PRO A 98 21.26 13.60 5.13
CA PRO A 98 21.69 12.19 5.39
C PRO A 98 20.51 11.29 5.90
N SER A 99 20.55 9.96 6.16
CA SER A 99 21.49 8.90 6.64
C SER A 99 21.28 8.47 8.11
N GLY A 100 20.96 7.19 8.32
CA GLY A 100 20.77 6.52 9.62
C GLY A 100 20.46 5.02 9.44
N SER A 101 20.89 4.16 10.37
CA SER A 101 20.85 2.69 10.21
C SER A 101 19.44 2.08 10.24
N PRO A 102 19.16 1.01 9.45
CA PRO A 102 17.80 0.49 9.29
C PRO A 102 17.38 -0.48 10.42
N THR A 103 16.89 0.08 11.53
CA THR A 103 15.77 -0.55 12.26
C THR A 103 14.66 -0.85 11.25
N PHE A 104 14.00 -2.02 11.32
CA PHE A 104 13.10 -2.54 10.28
C PHE A 104 12.08 -1.47 9.82
N MET A 105 12.41 -0.81 8.71
CA MET A 105 11.70 0.41 8.30
C MET A 105 10.30 0.02 7.84
N ARG A 106 9.31 0.57 8.54
CA ARG A 106 7.90 0.48 8.16
C ARG A 106 7.74 0.95 6.71
N PRO A 107 6.80 0.39 5.93
CA PRO A 107 6.56 0.83 4.56
C PRO A 107 6.25 2.34 4.54
N VAL A 108 7.22 3.15 4.12
CA VAL A 108 7.02 4.59 3.89
C VAL A 108 6.30 4.77 2.56
N GLY A 109 5.03 4.37 2.53
CA GLY A 109 4.05 5.16 1.79
C GLY A 109 4.00 6.57 2.38
N ASN A 110 3.61 7.55 1.58
CA ASN A 110 3.32 8.88 2.12
C ASN A 110 2.30 8.72 3.26
N PRO A 111 2.50 9.37 4.43
CA PRO A 111 1.51 9.30 5.49
C PRO A 111 0.18 9.81 4.95
N PRO A 112 -0.93 9.05 5.05
CA PRO A 112 -2.22 9.46 4.53
C PRO A 112 -2.57 10.80 5.16
N SER A 113 -3.02 11.75 4.33
CA SER A 113 -3.11 13.16 4.72
C SER A 113 -3.77 13.36 6.09
N ALA A 114 -3.32 14.35 6.86
CA ALA A 114 -3.84 14.59 8.20
C ALA A 114 -5.38 14.79 8.25
N ALA A 115 -5.99 15.21 7.14
CA ALA A 115 -7.44 15.21 6.96
C ALA A 115 -8.03 13.79 6.91
N ALA A 116 -7.49 12.88 6.09
CA ALA A 116 -7.91 11.49 6.01
C ALA A 116 -7.79 10.78 7.38
N LEU A 117 -6.66 10.98 8.08
CA LEU A 117 -6.48 10.43 9.44
C LEU A 117 -7.47 11.03 10.46
N ARG A 118 -7.83 12.32 10.36
CA ARG A 118 -8.81 12.96 11.25
C ARG A 118 -10.24 12.44 11.05
N PHE A 119 -10.65 12.11 9.83
CA PHE A 119 -11.96 11.48 9.59
C PHE A 119 -11.95 9.97 9.90
N LEU A 120 -10.86 9.26 9.60
CA LEU A 120 -10.74 7.83 9.87
C LEU A 120 -10.51 7.51 11.36
N SER A 121 -9.89 8.38 12.15
CA SER A 121 -9.64 8.14 13.58
C SER A 121 -10.92 7.88 14.40
N PRO A 122 -11.90 8.81 14.49
CA PRO A 122 -13.11 8.58 15.26
C PRO A 122 -13.98 7.48 14.65
N LEU A 123 -14.03 7.36 13.32
CA LEU A 123 -14.78 6.30 12.64
C LEU A 123 -14.18 4.91 12.94
N THR A 124 -12.85 4.74 12.86
CA THR A 124 -12.21 3.46 13.18
C THR A 124 -12.28 3.15 14.67
N LEU A 125 -12.20 4.14 15.58
CA LEU A 125 -12.47 3.94 17.01
C LEU A 125 -13.91 3.50 17.27
N LEU A 126 -14.90 4.09 16.60
CA LEU A 126 -16.31 3.72 16.71
C LEU A 126 -16.58 2.33 16.09
N CYS A 127 -15.87 1.95 15.04
CA CYS A 127 -15.95 0.60 14.45
C CYS A 127 -15.17 -0.45 15.26
N LEU A 128 -14.09 -0.06 15.94
CA LEU A 128 -13.40 -0.87 16.95
C LEU A 128 -14.32 -1.14 18.12
N SER A 129 -14.95 -0.11 18.70
CA SER A 129 -15.87 -0.28 19.84
C SER A 129 -17.15 -1.00 19.43
N ALA A 130 -17.77 -0.68 18.29
CA ALA A 130 -18.94 -1.41 17.79
C ALA A 130 -18.63 -2.85 17.38
N GLY A 131 -17.44 -3.13 16.83
CA GLY A 131 -16.97 -4.48 16.53
C GLY A 131 -16.74 -5.31 17.79
N MET A 132 -16.00 -4.75 18.76
CA MET A 132 -15.80 -5.35 20.08
C MET A 132 -17.13 -5.57 20.82
N LEU A 133 -18.05 -4.60 20.75
CA LEU A 133 -19.38 -4.71 21.36
C LEU A 133 -20.23 -5.76 20.66
N LYS A 134 -20.29 -5.80 19.32
CA LYS A 134 -21.04 -6.83 18.58
C LYS A 134 -20.44 -8.23 18.76
N ILE A 135 -19.12 -8.37 18.90
CA ILE A 135 -18.48 -9.64 19.28
C ILE A 135 -18.88 -10.05 20.70
N THR A 136 -18.80 -9.13 21.67
CA THR A 136 -19.18 -9.38 23.07
C THR A 136 -20.67 -9.71 23.22
N VAL A 137 -21.54 -9.00 22.49
CA VAL A 137 -22.98 -9.24 22.45
C VAL A 137 -23.30 -10.55 21.73
N ALA A 138 -22.63 -10.88 20.62
CA ALA A 138 -22.77 -12.18 19.95
C ALA A 138 -22.34 -13.34 20.86
N ALA A 139 -21.28 -13.16 21.67
CA ALA A 139 -20.89 -14.13 22.70
C ALA A 139 -21.97 -14.31 23.77
N ALA A 140 -22.56 -13.21 24.23
CA ALA A 140 -23.61 -13.21 25.24
C ALA A 140 -24.99 -13.72 24.74
N THR A 141 -25.26 -13.68 23.42
CA THR A 141 -26.60 -13.92 22.87
C THR A 141 -26.71 -15.14 21.95
N SER A 142 -25.62 -15.61 21.32
CA SER A 142 -25.72 -16.64 20.26
C SER A 142 -25.90 -18.08 20.77
N GLY A 143 -25.88 -18.31 22.08
CA GLY A 143 -25.91 -19.63 22.70
C GLY A 143 -24.69 -20.52 22.37
N LYS A 144 -23.69 -19.99 21.66
CA LYS A 144 -22.43 -20.64 21.35
C LYS A 144 -21.39 -20.26 22.38
N ASP A 145 -20.47 -21.19 22.61
CA ASP A 145 -19.52 -21.18 23.71
C ASP A 145 -18.88 -19.78 23.95
N PRO A 146 -19.25 -19.07 25.03
CA PRO A 146 -18.74 -17.72 25.27
C PRO A 146 -17.23 -17.73 25.52
N MET A 147 -16.67 -18.86 25.97
CA MET A 147 -15.22 -19.04 26.11
C MET A 147 -14.49 -18.80 24.79
N ALA A 148 -15.04 -19.27 23.66
CA ALA A 148 -14.43 -19.09 22.35
C ALA A 148 -14.31 -17.60 21.97
N SER A 149 -15.32 -16.78 22.31
CA SER A 149 -15.25 -15.34 22.05
C SER A 149 -14.34 -14.61 23.04
N PHE A 150 -14.28 -15.02 24.31
CA PHE A 150 -13.31 -14.47 25.26
C PHE A 150 -11.87 -14.80 24.88
N ILE A 151 -11.61 -16.02 24.36
CA ILE A 151 -10.31 -16.41 23.81
C ILE A 151 -9.96 -15.54 22.58
N VAL A 152 -10.90 -15.35 21.65
CA VAL A 152 -10.71 -14.50 20.47
C VAL A 152 -10.41 -13.05 20.86
N THR A 153 -11.20 -12.46 21.75
CA THR A 153 -11.01 -11.08 22.23
C THR A 153 -9.72 -10.94 23.05
N GLY A 154 -9.39 -11.93 23.87
CA GLY A 154 -8.13 -11.98 24.64
C GLY A 154 -6.91 -12.07 23.73
N ALA A 155 -6.93 -12.96 22.73
CA ALA A 155 -5.87 -13.08 21.73
C ALA A 155 -5.73 -11.82 20.87
N PHE A 156 -6.85 -11.15 20.56
CA PHE A 156 -6.86 -9.85 19.87
C PHE A 156 -6.18 -8.75 20.71
N MET A 157 -6.53 -8.62 21.99
CA MET A 157 -5.94 -7.63 22.90
C MET A 157 -4.47 -7.94 23.21
N LEU A 158 -4.11 -9.21 23.42
CA LEU A 158 -2.72 -9.65 23.57
C LEU A 158 -1.89 -9.36 22.30
N ARG A 159 -2.49 -9.52 21.11
CA ARG A 159 -1.83 -9.19 19.84
C ARG A 159 -1.64 -7.68 19.69
N LEU A 160 -2.63 -6.84 20.04
CA LEU A 160 -2.45 -5.38 20.11
C LEU A 160 -1.28 -5.02 21.03
N TYR A 161 -1.28 -5.55 22.26
CA TYR A 161 -0.19 -5.37 23.22
C TYR A 161 1.17 -5.81 22.65
N SER A 162 1.26 -6.97 22.00
CA SER A 162 2.52 -7.48 21.42
C SER A 162 3.04 -6.64 20.23
N CYS A 163 2.16 -6.02 19.45
CA CYS A 163 2.54 -5.29 18.25
C CYS A 163 2.80 -3.80 18.49
N PHE A 164 2.35 -3.25 19.64
CA PHE A 164 2.35 -1.81 19.92
C PHE A 164 2.75 -1.43 21.35
N GLY A 165 2.94 -2.40 22.25
CA GLY A 165 3.13 -2.17 23.68
C GLY A 165 1.88 -1.63 24.37
N LEU A 166 2.06 -1.07 25.56
CA LEU A 166 1.06 -0.20 26.16
C LEU A 166 1.04 1.16 25.42
N PRO A 167 -0.14 1.76 25.17
CA PRO A 167 -0.19 3.12 24.67
C PRO A 167 0.36 4.08 25.73
N PRO A 168 1.12 5.12 25.37
CA PRO A 168 1.78 6.03 26.32
C PRO A 168 0.82 7.00 27.04
N VAL A 169 -0.48 6.67 27.12
CA VAL A 169 -1.50 7.55 27.72
C VAL A 169 -1.46 7.44 29.24
N LYS A 170 -1.27 8.57 29.91
CA LYS A 170 -1.41 8.65 31.37
C LYS A 170 -2.89 8.61 31.76
N LEU A 171 -3.39 7.41 32.05
CA LEU A 171 -4.78 7.18 32.51
C LEU A 171 -5.07 7.83 33.89
N TRP A 172 -4.03 8.17 34.64
CA TRP A 172 -4.15 8.83 35.94
C TRP A 172 -3.07 9.93 36.10
N PRO A 173 -3.41 11.12 36.64
CA PRO A 173 -4.76 11.56 37.01
C PRO A 173 -5.63 11.87 35.77
N LEU A 174 -6.94 11.67 35.88
CA LEU A 174 -7.91 11.87 34.79
C LEU A 174 -7.87 13.27 34.16
N SER A 175 -7.45 14.30 34.90
CA SER A 175 -7.27 15.66 34.39
C SER A 175 -6.20 15.78 33.30
N GLN A 176 -5.20 14.88 33.29
CA GLN A 176 -4.14 14.86 32.27
C GLN A 176 -4.45 13.95 31.07
N LEU A 177 -5.60 13.25 31.08
CA LEU A 177 -5.97 12.31 30.01
C LEU A 177 -6.14 13.02 28.65
N GLY A 178 -6.71 14.22 28.64
CA GLY A 178 -6.87 15.03 27.43
C GLY A 178 -5.52 15.41 26.81
N ASP A 179 -4.62 15.98 27.61
CA ASP A 179 -3.30 16.41 27.15
C ASP A 179 -2.42 15.23 26.70
N SER A 180 -2.43 14.12 27.44
CA SER A 180 -1.64 12.94 27.08
C SER A 180 -2.21 12.24 25.83
N LEU A 181 -3.54 12.20 25.65
CA LEU A 181 -4.15 11.67 24.42
C LEU A 181 -3.86 12.57 23.20
N ALA A 182 -3.86 13.89 23.38
CA ALA A 182 -3.58 14.85 22.31
C ALA A 182 -2.10 14.83 21.88
N ASN A 183 -1.17 14.84 22.83
CA ASN A 183 0.26 14.97 22.56
C ASN A 183 0.95 13.61 22.31
N ASP A 184 0.77 12.62 23.19
CA ASP A 184 1.41 11.30 23.10
C ASP A 184 0.53 10.31 22.31
N GLY A 185 -0.77 10.37 22.53
CA GLY A 185 -1.76 9.46 21.95
C GLY A 185 -1.88 9.58 20.43
N PHE A 186 -1.97 10.80 19.87
CA PHE A 186 -2.11 10.97 18.42
C PHE A 186 -0.94 10.41 17.59
N PRO A 187 0.35 10.74 17.86
CA PRO A 187 1.46 10.17 17.11
C PRO A 187 1.59 8.65 17.32
N TYR A 188 1.28 8.15 18.53
CA TYR A 188 1.16 6.72 18.78
C TYR A 188 0.07 6.09 17.90
N PHE A 189 -1.17 6.62 17.88
CA PHE A 189 -2.25 6.08 17.05
C PHE A 189 -1.96 6.18 15.54
N GLN A 190 -1.28 7.24 15.08
CA GLN A 190 -0.79 7.32 13.70
C GLN A 190 0.24 6.22 13.40
N GLN A 191 1.22 6.01 14.29
CA GLN A 191 2.21 4.94 14.17
C GLN A 191 1.55 3.55 14.25
N VAL A 192 0.53 3.37 15.08
CA VAL A 192 -0.28 2.15 15.20
C VAL A 192 -1.03 1.88 13.89
N LEU A 193 -1.79 2.85 13.37
CA LEU A 193 -2.54 2.75 12.11
C LEU A 193 -1.66 2.50 10.87
N GLN A 194 -0.43 3.00 10.86
CA GLN A 194 0.54 2.73 9.78
C GLN A 194 1.17 1.32 9.83
N ASN A 195 0.91 0.51 10.86
CA ASN A 195 1.43 -0.85 10.95
C ASN A 195 0.48 -1.83 10.26
N ASP A 196 1.01 -2.65 9.34
CA ASP A 196 0.26 -3.71 8.67
C ASP A 196 -0.33 -4.76 9.67
N ALA A 197 0.24 -4.87 10.88
CA ALA A 197 -0.36 -5.62 11.98
C ALA A 197 -1.73 -5.04 12.42
N MET A 198 -1.90 -3.71 12.50
CA MET A 198 -3.20 -3.08 12.76
C MET A 198 -4.17 -3.34 11.62
N HIS A 199 -3.71 -3.30 10.38
CA HIS A 199 -4.60 -3.54 9.25
C HIS A 199 -5.16 -4.96 9.25
N GLY A 200 -4.39 -5.98 9.67
CA GLY A 200 -4.89 -7.34 9.87
C GLY A 200 -5.81 -7.49 11.09
N THR A 201 -5.56 -6.70 12.14
CA THR A 201 -6.37 -6.60 13.37
C THR A 201 -7.73 -5.93 13.10
N LEU A 202 -7.76 -4.81 12.39
CA LEU A 202 -8.97 -4.13 11.94
C LEU A 202 -9.75 -4.98 10.92
N PHE A 203 -9.04 -5.64 9.99
CA PHE A 203 -9.65 -6.62 9.08
C PHE A 203 -10.39 -7.70 9.87
N PHE A 204 -9.72 -8.30 10.86
CA PHE A 204 -10.32 -9.36 11.68
C PHE A 204 -11.62 -8.92 12.38
N LEU A 205 -11.66 -7.75 13.01
CA LEU A 205 -12.89 -7.22 13.62
C LEU A 205 -14.00 -6.98 12.60
N LEU A 206 -13.68 -6.36 11.47
CA LEU A 206 -14.65 -6.09 10.41
C LEU A 206 -15.18 -7.37 9.77
N THR A 207 -14.32 -8.38 9.60
CA THR A 207 -14.75 -9.70 9.16
C THR A 207 -15.57 -10.46 10.20
N GLY A 208 -15.36 -10.20 11.51
CA GLY A 208 -16.22 -10.71 12.59
C GLY A 208 -17.65 -10.14 12.57
N LEU A 209 -17.92 -9.11 11.76
CA LEU A 209 -19.28 -8.61 11.50
C LEU A 209 -20.00 -9.41 10.40
N MET A 210 -19.27 -10.17 9.59
CA MET A 210 -19.70 -10.85 8.36
C MET A 210 -19.91 -12.37 8.60
N PRO A 211 -20.57 -13.09 7.67
CA PRO A 211 -20.80 -14.53 7.82
C PRO A 211 -19.51 -15.35 7.93
N ASN A 212 -19.45 -16.21 8.96
CA ASN A 212 -18.36 -17.16 9.18
C ASN A 212 -18.08 -18.00 7.93
N SER A 213 -16.88 -17.86 7.39
CA SER A 213 -16.42 -18.53 6.16
C SER A 213 -14.94 -18.86 6.26
N LEU A 214 -14.44 -19.84 5.51
CA LEU A 214 -13.04 -20.29 5.62
C LEU A 214 -12.01 -19.19 5.23
N PRO A 215 -12.19 -18.40 4.15
CA PRO A 215 -11.28 -17.31 3.81
C PRO A 215 -11.14 -16.24 4.90
N LEU A 216 -12.20 -16.04 5.70
CA LEU A 216 -12.28 -15.13 6.84
C LEU A 216 -11.12 -15.34 7.83
N MET A 217 -10.79 -16.60 8.11
CA MET A 217 -9.75 -16.99 9.06
C MET A 217 -8.36 -17.01 8.44
N ALA A 218 -8.23 -17.10 7.12
CA ALA A 218 -6.95 -17.32 6.44
C ALA A 218 -5.99 -16.12 6.59
N SER A 219 -6.44 -14.88 6.39
CA SER A 219 -5.59 -13.69 6.66
C SER A 219 -5.18 -13.56 8.15
N PRO A 220 -6.11 -13.67 9.12
CA PRO A 220 -5.79 -13.71 10.54
C PRO A 220 -4.74 -14.78 10.91
N LEU A 221 -4.89 -16.00 10.39
CA LEU A 221 -3.96 -17.12 10.61
C LEU A 221 -2.60 -16.87 9.98
N ILE A 222 -2.52 -16.37 8.74
CA ILE A 222 -1.24 -16.00 8.11
C ILE A 222 -0.55 -14.90 8.92
N THR A 223 -1.29 -13.88 9.37
CA THR A 223 -0.72 -12.80 10.19
C THR A 223 -0.27 -13.29 11.56
N GLY A 224 -1.06 -14.14 12.21
CA GLY A 224 -0.69 -14.78 13.48
C GLY A 224 0.55 -15.65 13.33
N SER A 225 0.68 -16.37 12.22
CA SER A 225 1.87 -17.17 11.87
C SER A 225 3.11 -16.29 11.70
N LEU A 226 2.99 -15.15 11.00
CA LEU A 226 4.08 -14.19 10.80
C LEU A 226 4.51 -13.49 12.11
N VAL A 227 3.55 -13.16 12.98
CA VAL A 227 3.83 -12.58 14.32
C VAL A 227 4.47 -13.63 15.23
N LEU A 228 3.95 -14.87 15.26
CA LEU A 228 4.54 -15.97 16.02
C LEU A 228 5.97 -16.26 15.54
N ALA A 229 6.22 -16.27 14.23
CA ALA A 229 7.55 -16.46 13.68
C ALA A 229 8.52 -15.33 14.09
N GLN A 230 8.02 -14.09 14.16
CA GLN A 230 8.80 -12.94 14.64
C GLN A 230 9.13 -13.05 16.14
N ILE A 231 8.15 -13.35 17.00
CA ILE A 231 8.37 -13.54 18.45
C ILE A 231 9.36 -14.69 18.72
N LEU A 232 9.21 -15.82 18.01
CA LEU A 232 10.15 -16.95 18.10
C LEU A 232 11.57 -16.63 17.62
N ARG A 233 11.72 -15.67 16.69
CA ARG A 233 13.02 -15.19 16.18
C ARG A 233 13.66 -14.16 17.09
N GLU A 234 12.87 -13.29 17.72
CA GLU A 234 13.34 -12.30 18.68
C GLU A 234 13.67 -12.94 20.04
N GLY A 235 13.05 -14.06 20.39
CA GLY A 235 13.39 -14.93 21.53
C GLY A 235 13.05 -14.39 22.92
N ASN A 236 12.89 -13.07 23.04
CA ASN A 236 12.59 -12.37 24.29
C ASN A 236 11.24 -12.81 24.87
N GLY A 237 11.27 -13.35 26.09
CA GLY A 237 10.07 -13.68 26.88
C GLY A 237 9.43 -15.05 26.61
N LEU A 238 9.91 -15.83 25.63
CA LEU A 238 9.44 -17.22 25.46
C LEU A 238 10.27 -18.21 26.29
N PRO A 239 9.64 -19.18 26.99
CA PRO A 239 10.34 -20.25 27.67
C PRO A 239 11.25 -21.05 26.73
N SER A 240 12.47 -21.36 27.20
CA SER A 240 13.51 -22.04 26.42
C SER A 240 13.09 -23.41 25.87
N PHE A 241 12.14 -24.10 26.53
CA PHE A 241 11.60 -25.36 26.01
C PHE A 241 10.86 -25.18 24.68
N ILE A 242 10.19 -24.04 24.46
CA ILE A 242 9.45 -23.75 23.21
C ILE A 242 10.42 -23.44 22.07
N THR A 243 11.43 -22.60 22.33
CA THR A 243 12.43 -22.18 21.33
C THR A 243 13.43 -23.29 20.99
N ASN A 244 13.52 -24.34 21.81
CA ASN A 244 14.28 -25.56 21.54
C ASN A 244 13.54 -26.61 20.69
N LEU A 245 12.22 -26.49 20.47
CA LEU A 245 11.49 -27.41 19.60
C LEU A 245 11.97 -27.32 18.15
N ARG A 246 12.48 -28.42 17.59
CA ARG A 246 12.92 -28.52 16.18
C ARG A 246 11.83 -28.06 15.21
N PHE A 247 10.56 -28.36 15.49
CA PHE A 247 9.42 -27.90 14.70
C PHE A 247 9.33 -26.37 14.62
N MET A 248 9.45 -25.66 15.75
CA MET A 248 9.34 -24.20 15.80
C MET A 248 10.45 -23.51 14.99
N ARG A 249 11.69 -24.04 15.05
CA ARG A 249 12.82 -23.56 14.24
C ARG A 249 12.66 -23.84 12.74
N SER A 250 12.01 -24.95 12.37
CA SER A 250 11.67 -25.25 10.98
C SER A 250 10.53 -24.35 10.47
N PHE A 251 9.55 -24.05 11.31
CA PHE A 251 8.43 -23.16 11.01
C PHE A 251 8.89 -21.70 10.82
N THR A 252 9.74 -21.16 11.70
CA THR A 252 10.28 -19.80 11.56
C THR A 252 11.11 -19.64 10.29
N SER A 253 12.04 -20.57 10.02
CA SER A 253 12.89 -20.52 8.82
C SER A 253 12.08 -20.68 7.52
N PHE A 254 11.07 -21.56 7.49
CA PHE A 254 10.14 -21.67 6.37
C PHE A 254 9.34 -20.37 6.13
N LEU A 255 8.85 -19.73 7.19
CA LEU A 255 8.07 -18.50 7.08
C LEU A 255 8.93 -17.29 6.72
N ASP A 256 10.15 -17.17 7.21
CA ASP A 256 11.05 -16.09 6.79
C ASP A 256 11.49 -16.28 5.33
N GLN A 257 11.82 -17.50 4.90
CA GLN A 257 12.12 -17.79 3.48
C GLN A 257 10.94 -17.46 2.56
N LYS A 258 9.70 -17.61 3.04
CA LYS A 258 8.47 -17.38 2.25
C LYS A 258 7.72 -16.10 2.64
N ARG A 259 8.33 -15.20 3.43
CA ARG A 259 7.66 -14.02 4.04
C ARG A 259 6.95 -13.15 3.02
N TYR A 260 7.61 -12.87 1.89
CA TYR A 260 7.02 -12.12 0.77
C TYR A 260 5.79 -12.81 0.16
N ARG A 261 5.83 -14.13 -0.01
CA ARG A 261 4.68 -14.91 -0.53
C ARG A 261 3.54 -14.96 0.48
N ALA A 262 3.84 -15.06 1.78
CA ALA A 262 2.84 -15.03 2.85
C ALA A 262 2.13 -13.67 2.95
N LEU A 263 2.89 -12.56 2.92
CA LEU A 263 2.33 -11.20 2.90
C LEU A 263 1.50 -10.94 1.65
N GLN A 264 1.96 -11.38 0.47
CA GLN A 264 1.21 -11.22 -0.77
C GLN A 264 -0.06 -12.09 -0.82
N LEU A 265 0.01 -13.34 -0.34
CA LEU A 265 -1.15 -14.24 -0.23
C LEU A 265 -2.19 -13.69 0.75
N ARG A 266 -1.76 -13.11 1.87
CA ARG A 266 -2.66 -12.41 2.78
C ARG A 266 -3.37 -11.25 2.09
N ALA A 267 -2.63 -10.36 1.42
CA ALA A 267 -3.21 -9.23 0.70
C ALA A 267 -4.18 -9.68 -0.42
N ASP A 268 -3.88 -10.81 -1.06
CA ASP A 268 -4.78 -11.44 -2.04
C ASP A 268 -6.08 -11.92 -1.37
N LEU A 269 -5.99 -12.78 -0.36
CA LEU A 269 -7.14 -13.30 0.38
C LEU A 269 -8.05 -12.18 0.91
N GLU A 270 -7.46 -11.08 1.37
CA GLU A 270 -8.18 -9.92 1.88
C GLU A 270 -9.00 -9.24 0.77
N VAL A 271 -8.40 -8.96 -0.40
CA VAL A 271 -9.08 -8.33 -1.55
C VAL A 271 -10.11 -9.26 -2.19
N TYR A 272 -9.75 -10.53 -2.44
CA TYR A 272 -10.67 -11.52 -2.99
C TYR A 272 -11.87 -11.78 -2.08
N TYR A 273 -11.68 -11.76 -0.76
CA TYR A 273 -12.78 -11.89 0.19
C TYR A 273 -13.77 -10.71 0.11
N GLY A 274 -13.28 -9.47 -0.08
CA GLY A 274 -14.15 -8.31 -0.29
C GLY A 274 -15.01 -8.42 -1.56
N LEU A 275 -14.39 -8.83 -2.67
CA LEU A 275 -15.10 -9.08 -3.93
C LEU A 275 -16.13 -10.22 -3.77
N PHE A 276 -15.74 -11.32 -3.13
CA PHE A 276 -16.63 -12.45 -2.84
C PHE A 276 -17.82 -12.02 -1.96
N PHE A 277 -17.59 -11.26 -0.89
CA PHE A 277 -18.64 -10.75 -0.01
C PHE A 277 -19.65 -9.88 -0.78
N PHE A 278 -19.16 -8.96 -1.62
CA PHE A 278 -20.03 -8.10 -2.43
C PHE A 278 -20.88 -8.91 -3.42
N ILE A 279 -20.27 -9.84 -4.18
CA ILE A 279 -20.99 -10.71 -5.11
C ILE A 279 -22.01 -11.60 -4.37
N TRP A 280 -21.63 -12.18 -3.23
CA TRP A 280 -22.50 -13.04 -2.43
C TRP A 280 -23.74 -12.31 -1.89
N SER A 281 -23.57 -11.08 -1.40
CA SER A 281 -24.68 -10.26 -0.94
C SER A 281 -25.61 -9.83 -2.08
N LEU A 282 -25.07 -9.50 -3.26
CA LEU A 282 -25.87 -9.24 -4.47
C LEU A 282 -26.68 -10.48 -4.90
N VAL A 283 -26.04 -11.66 -4.97
CA VAL A 283 -26.71 -12.92 -5.34
C VAL A 283 -27.83 -13.29 -4.36
N ARG A 284 -27.69 -12.94 -3.08
CA ARG A 284 -28.74 -13.15 -2.06
C ARG A 284 -29.83 -12.07 -2.05
N MET A 285 -29.65 -10.94 -2.73
CA MET A 285 -30.53 -9.76 -2.66
C MET A 285 -30.77 -9.24 -1.22
N GLN A 286 -29.89 -9.57 -0.27
CA GLN A 286 -30.05 -9.24 1.15
C GLN A 286 -29.51 -7.83 1.46
N PHE A 287 -30.18 -6.80 0.92
CA PHE A 287 -29.83 -5.38 1.10
C PHE A 287 -30.16 -4.81 2.50
N SER A 288 -29.96 -5.60 3.55
CA SER A 288 -30.09 -5.14 4.93
C SER A 288 -29.00 -4.10 5.26
N LEU A 289 -29.38 -3.01 5.91
CA LEU A 289 -28.44 -1.94 6.27
C LEU A 289 -27.39 -2.42 7.29
N SER A 290 -27.78 -3.25 8.26
CA SER A 290 -26.89 -3.78 9.29
C SER A 290 -25.96 -4.90 8.80
N ASP A 291 -26.40 -5.66 7.79
CA ASP A 291 -25.78 -6.94 7.42
C ASP A 291 -25.03 -6.88 6.08
N PHE A 292 -25.43 -5.96 5.20
CA PHE A 292 -24.73 -5.67 3.95
C PHE A 292 -24.13 -4.26 3.93
N ILE A 293 -24.95 -3.20 4.01
CA ILE A 293 -24.49 -1.84 3.69
C ILE A 293 -23.39 -1.37 4.64
N LEU A 294 -23.59 -1.51 5.96
CA LEU A 294 -22.61 -1.10 6.96
C LEU A 294 -21.32 -1.95 6.88
N PRO A 295 -21.36 -3.31 6.88
CA PRO A 295 -20.15 -4.11 6.70
C PRO A 295 -19.42 -3.85 5.37
N ALA A 296 -20.13 -3.69 4.26
CA ALA A 296 -19.55 -3.38 2.95
C ALA A 296 -18.82 -2.02 2.98
N TYR A 297 -19.48 -0.98 3.48
CA TYR A 297 -18.90 0.37 3.58
C TYR A 297 -17.66 0.39 4.47
N LEU A 298 -17.70 -0.25 5.64
CA LEU A 298 -16.56 -0.25 6.57
C LEU A 298 -15.39 -1.10 6.06
N TYR A 299 -15.67 -2.24 5.43
CA TYR A 299 -14.68 -3.03 4.71
C TYR A 299 -14.02 -2.19 3.60
N TRP A 300 -14.81 -1.44 2.83
CA TRP A 300 -14.35 -0.60 1.73
C TRP A 300 -13.42 0.54 2.21
N GLN A 301 -13.77 1.22 3.31
CA GLN A 301 -12.90 2.24 3.91
C GLN A 301 -11.58 1.65 4.43
N LEU A 302 -11.61 0.46 5.05
CA LEU A 302 -10.37 -0.25 5.41
C LEU A 302 -9.54 -0.56 4.16
N GLN A 303 -10.16 -1.09 3.10
CA GLN A 303 -9.41 -1.51 1.91
C GLN A 303 -8.82 -0.32 1.13
N LYS A 304 -9.50 0.84 1.13
CA LYS A 304 -8.95 2.11 0.62
C LYS A 304 -7.70 2.54 1.39
N LEU A 305 -7.76 2.58 2.73
CA LEU A 305 -6.62 2.88 3.59
C LEU A 305 -5.46 1.91 3.35
N ARG A 306 -5.75 0.60 3.25
CA ARG A 306 -4.73 -0.43 2.98
C ARG A 306 -4.09 -0.33 1.62
N TYR A 307 -4.82 0.09 0.57
CA TYR A 307 -4.23 0.32 -0.74
C TYR A 307 -3.22 1.48 -0.71
N GLN A 308 -3.51 2.56 0.04
CA GLN A 308 -2.55 3.66 0.22
C GLN A 308 -1.29 3.20 0.99
N MET A 309 -1.45 2.38 2.04
CA MET A 309 -0.34 1.97 2.92
C MET A 309 0.47 0.74 2.46
N CYS A 310 -0.13 -0.21 1.73
CA CYS A 310 0.45 -1.54 1.52
C CYS A 310 0.64 -1.89 0.03
N PRO A 311 1.89 -2.01 -0.46
CA PRO A 311 2.15 -2.30 -1.88
C PRO A 311 1.67 -3.69 -2.31
N TYR A 312 1.63 -4.66 -1.38
CA TYR A 312 1.05 -5.98 -1.65
C TYR A 312 -0.45 -5.88 -1.96
N SER A 313 -1.19 -5.03 -1.23
CA SER A 313 -2.61 -4.78 -1.51
C SER A 313 -2.82 -4.05 -2.84
N GLN A 314 -1.91 -3.16 -3.25
CA GLN A 314 -1.95 -2.57 -4.60
C GLN A 314 -1.73 -3.63 -5.69
N ALA A 315 -0.77 -4.55 -5.49
CA ALA A 315 -0.49 -5.65 -6.41
C ALA A 315 -1.60 -6.72 -6.45
N SER A 316 -2.36 -6.87 -5.37
CA SER A 316 -3.59 -7.69 -5.33
C SER A 316 -4.72 -7.03 -6.11
N VAL A 317 -5.01 -5.75 -5.85
CA VAL A 317 -6.06 -5.00 -6.56
C VAL A 317 -5.81 -4.97 -8.07
N ARG A 318 -4.57 -4.71 -8.52
CA ARG A 318 -4.23 -4.76 -9.96
C ARG A 318 -4.42 -6.13 -10.61
N ARG A 319 -4.27 -7.23 -9.85
CA ARG A 319 -4.54 -8.59 -10.36
C ARG A 319 -6.04 -8.89 -10.40
N VAL A 320 -6.81 -8.43 -9.43
CA VAL A 320 -8.29 -8.50 -9.47
C VAL A 320 -8.84 -7.69 -10.64
N ASP A 321 -8.33 -6.48 -10.85
CA ASP A 321 -8.67 -5.62 -11.97
C ASP A 321 -8.36 -6.29 -13.32
N GLY A 322 -7.16 -6.87 -13.47
CA GLY A 322 -6.79 -7.67 -14.65
C GLY A 322 -7.66 -8.92 -14.87
N LEU A 323 -8.14 -9.57 -13.79
CA LEU A 323 -9.09 -10.69 -13.90
C LEU A 323 -10.48 -10.23 -14.35
N ILE A 324 -10.98 -9.09 -13.85
CA ILE A 324 -12.27 -8.55 -14.28
C ILE A 324 -12.19 -8.06 -15.73
N LEU A 325 -11.11 -7.37 -16.13
CA LEU A 325 -10.83 -7.01 -17.53
C LEU A 325 -10.80 -8.24 -18.46
N SER A 326 -10.16 -9.33 -18.02
CA SER A 326 -10.14 -10.60 -18.77
C SER A 326 -11.54 -11.19 -18.94
N PHE A 327 -12.41 -11.05 -17.93
CA PHE A 327 -13.81 -11.49 -18.00
C PHE A 327 -14.70 -10.58 -18.86
N THR A 328 -14.58 -9.25 -18.74
CA THR A 328 -15.42 -8.28 -19.49
C THR A 328 -15.00 -8.10 -20.94
N SER A 329 -13.77 -8.48 -21.30
CA SER A 329 -13.28 -8.50 -22.69
C SER A 329 -13.58 -9.81 -23.44
N HIS A 330 -14.00 -10.88 -22.73
CA HIS A 330 -14.35 -12.15 -23.35
C HIS A 330 -15.61 -12.01 -24.25
N PRO A 331 -15.65 -12.57 -25.47
CA PRO A 331 -16.76 -12.34 -26.42
C PRO A 331 -18.12 -12.87 -25.98
N ALA A 332 -18.17 -13.78 -24.99
CA ALA A 332 -19.42 -14.24 -24.38
C ALA A 332 -19.91 -13.33 -23.22
N CYS A 333 -19.18 -12.27 -22.85
CA CYS A 333 -19.62 -11.33 -21.84
C CYS A 333 -20.63 -10.33 -22.45
N PRO A 334 -21.83 -10.13 -21.85
CA PRO A 334 -22.80 -9.19 -22.40
C PRO A 334 -22.24 -7.76 -22.42
N GLY A 335 -22.35 -7.07 -23.57
CA GLY A 335 -21.79 -5.72 -23.76
C GLY A 335 -22.26 -4.67 -22.74
N VAL A 336 -23.43 -4.87 -22.13
CA VAL A 336 -23.94 -4.06 -21.01
C VAL A 336 -23.03 -4.15 -19.77
N VAL A 337 -22.56 -5.35 -19.41
CA VAL A 337 -21.65 -5.56 -18.26
C VAL A 337 -20.34 -4.84 -18.48
N ARG A 338 -19.80 -4.92 -19.71
CA ARG A 338 -18.61 -4.18 -20.12
C ARG A 338 -18.83 -2.67 -20.07
N MET A 339 -19.94 -2.15 -20.61
CA MET A 339 -20.25 -0.71 -20.57
C MET A 339 -20.40 -0.19 -19.14
N ILE A 340 -20.99 -0.97 -18.24
CA ILE A 340 -21.11 -0.64 -16.81
C ILE A 340 -19.73 -0.60 -16.15
N TYR A 341 -18.87 -1.58 -16.42
CA TYR A 341 -17.50 -1.63 -15.90
C TYR A 341 -16.64 -0.47 -16.43
N ASP A 342 -16.66 -0.22 -17.75
CA ASP A 342 -15.91 0.84 -18.42
C ASP A 342 -16.33 2.25 -17.95
N LYS A 343 -17.57 2.43 -17.46
CA LYS A 343 -18.03 3.67 -16.81
C LYS A 343 -17.70 3.75 -15.32
N LEU A 344 -17.99 2.70 -14.54
CA LEU A 344 -17.81 2.72 -13.08
C LEU A 344 -16.33 2.71 -12.66
N MET A 345 -15.47 1.98 -13.37
CA MET A 345 -14.09 1.79 -12.92
C MET A 345 -13.24 3.06 -12.95
N PRO A 346 -13.30 3.95 -13.95
CA PRO A 346 -12.62 5.24 -13.88
C PRO A 346 -13.05 6.08 -12.68
N GLU A 347 -14.35 6.18 -12.39
CA GLU A 347 -14.87 6.95 -11.24
C GLU A 347 -14.48 6.30 -9.90
N LEU A 348 -14.60 4.98 -9.80
CA LEU A 348 -14.14 4.21 -8.65
C LEU A 348 -12.63 4.42 -8.43
N TYR A 349 -11.78 4.22 -9.44
CA TYR A 349 -10.33 4.43 -9.32
C TYR A 349 -9.98 5.87 -8.92
N VAL A 350 -10.67 6.88 -9.48
CA VAL A 350 -10.47 8.29 -9.13
C VAL A 350 -10.88 8.58 -7.68
N SER A 351 -12.05 8.12 -7.26
CA SER A 351 -12.59 8.30 -5.90
C SER A 351 -11.84 7.50 -4.83
N LEU A 352 -11.37 6.30 -5.19
CA LEU A 352 -10.58 5.42 -4.34
C LEU A 352 -9.15 5.92 -4.14
N PHE A 353 -8.44 6.21 -5.23
CA PHE A 353 -6.97 6.24 -5.22
C PHE A 353 -6.35 7.58 -5.64
N ARG A 354 -7.11 8.51 -6.24
CA ARG A 354 -6.58 9.78 -6.78
C ARG A 354 -6.63 10.95 -5.80
N LEU A 355 -6.44 10.67 -4.50
CA LEU A 355 -6.25 11.71 -3.47
C LEU A 355 -4.78 12.12 -3.30
N ASP A 356 -3.82 11.24 -3.59
CA ASP A 356 -2.38 11.46 -3.38
C ASP A 356 -1.56 11.57 -4.69
N ILE A 357 -2.21 11.93 -5.80
CA ILE A 357 -1.55 12.33 -7.06
C ILE A 357 -1.95 13.76 -7.45
N ALA A 358 -2.00 14.65 -6.46
CA ALA A 358 -1.64 16.05 -6.67
C ALA A 358 -0.12 16.14 -6.57
N ASP A 359 0.54 16.87 -7.47
CA ASP A 359 2.01 16.96 -7.47
C ASP A 359 2.50 17.55 -6.13
N PRO A 360 3.38 16.87 -5.38
CA PRO A 360 3.83 17.35 -4.07
C PRO A 360 4.55 18.71 -4.13
N GLN A 361 5.01 19.17 -5.30
CA GLN A 361 5.54 20.53 -5.44
C GLN A 361 4.46 21.63 -5.36
N LEU A 362 3.20 21.35 -5.73
CA LEU A 362 2.11 22.33 -5.70
C LEU A 362 1.56 22.61 -4.28
N LEU A 363 1.85 21.74 -3.31
CA LEU A 363 1.35 21.84 -1.94
C LEU A 363 2.26 22.64 -0.99
N TYR A 364 3.46 23.05 -1.42
CA TYR A 364 4.38 23.86 -0.58
C TYR A 364 3.95 25.32 -0.39
N SER A 365 2.90 25.79 -1.06
CA SER A 365 2.32 27.12 -0.83
C SER A 365 0.99 27.03 -0.06
N PRO A 366 0.91 27.55 1.18
CA PRO A 366 -0.33 27.52 1.95
C PRO A 366 -1.47 28.36 1.33
N SER A 367 -1.15 29.35 0.48
CA SER A 367 -2.18 30.10 -0.27
C SER A 367 -2.73 29.29 -1.46
N THR A 368 -1.90 28.49 -2.12
CA THR A 368 -2.32 27.60 -3.22
C THR A 368 -3.21 26.47 -2.71
N ALA A 369 -2.84 25.83 -1.59
CA ALA A 369 -3.66 24.80 -0.95
C ALA A 369 -5.05 25.31 -0.58
N ARG A 370 -5.14 26.53 -0.01
CA ARG A 370 -6.42 27.17 0.35
C ARG A 370 -7.30 27.46 -0.87
N ARG A 371 -6.70 27.93 -1.98
CA ARG A 371 -7.42 28.16 -3.25
C ARG A 371 -7.93 26.86 -3.87
N TYR A 372 -7.12 25.80 -3.90
CA TYR A 372 -7.55 24.48 -4.42
C TYR A 372 -8.71 23.89 -3.61
N PHE A 373 -8.70 24.02 -2.28
CA PHE A 373 -9.79 23.55 -1.44
C PHE A 373 -11.08 24.36 -1.67
N LEU A 374 -10.98 25.70 -1.73
CA LEU A 374 -12.12 26.58 -2.02
C LEU A 374 -12.73 26.32 -3.40
N CYS A 375 -11.93 26.28 -4.48
CA CYS A 375 -12.46 25.99 -5.81
C CYS A 375 -13.15 24.63 -5.89
N ARG A 376 -12.62 23.59 -5.23
CA ARG A 376 -13.22 22.25 -5.29
C ARG A 376 -14.52 22.14 -4.48
N THR A 377 -14.62 22.80 -3.33
CA THR A 377 -15.87 22.88 -2.56
C THR A 377 -16.93 23.71 -3.31
N VAL A 378 -16.55 24.84 -3.92
CA VAL A 378 -17.46 25.68 -4.72
C VAL A 378 -17.99 24.91 -5.93
N VAL A 379 -17.14 24.20 -6.69
CA VAL A 379 -17.60 23.40 -7.85
C VAL A 379 -18.56 22.27 -7.45
N ILE A 380 -18.34 21.60 -6.31
CA ILE A 380 -19.24 20.55 -5.83
C ILE A 380 -20.59 21.12 -5.39
N MET A 381 -20.60 22.29 -4.73
CA MET A 381 -21.86 22.96 -4.38
C MET A 381 -22.57 23.55 -5.61
N HIS A 382 -21.86 24.07 -6.60
CA HIS A 382 -22.47 24.67 -7.79
C HIS A 382 -23.14 23.63 -8.70
N HIS A 383 -22.62 22.39 -8.76
CA HIS A 383 -23.35 21.28 -9.39
C HIS A 383 -24.65 20.96 -8.63
N HIS A 384 -24.57 20.76 -7.30
CA HIS A 384 -25.75 20.43 -6.50
C HIS A 384 -26.82 21.54 -6.44
N VAL A 385 -26.47 22.80 -6.73
CA VAL A 385 -27.42 23.91 -6.87
C VAL A 385 -28.03 23.98 -8.27
N ASN A 386 -27.28 23.66 -9.32
CA ASN A 386 -27.83 23.60 -10.68
C ASN A 386 -28.78 22.40 -10.84
N ASP A 387 -28.39 21.22 -10.37
CA ASP A 387 -29.20 19.99 -10.40
C ASP A 387 -30.52 20.10 -9.59
N ALA A 388 -30.67 21.16 -8.77
CA ALA A 388 -31.88 21.47 -8.01
C ALA A 388 -32.84 22.45 -8.73
N ASN A 389 -32.34 23.21 -9.73
CA ASN A 389 -33.15 24.19 -10.47
C ASN A 389 -33.76 23.61 -11.76
N ASP A 390 -33.28 22.47 -12.27
CA ASP A 390 -33.87 21.77 -13.42
C ASP A 390 -35.07 20.87 -13.01
N CYS A 391 -35.79 21.24 -11.95
CA CYS A 391 -36.91 20.48 -11.36
C CYS A 391 -38.10 21.35 -10.87
N GLU A 392 -38.26 22.56 -11.41
CA GLU A 392 -39.52 23.35 -11.37
C GLU A 392 -40.06 23.62 -12.78
#